data_AF-A0A248TGU0-F1
#
_entry.id   AF-A0A248TGU0-F1
#
_cell.length_a   1.000
_cell.length_b   1.000
_cell.length_c   1.000
_cell.angle_alpha   90.00
_cell.angle_beta   90.00
_cell.angle_gamma   90.00
#
_symmetry.space_group_name_H-M   'P 1'
#
loop_
_entity.id
_entity.type
_entity.pdbx_description
1 polymer ?
#
loop_
_entity_poly.entity_id
_entity_poly.type
_entity_poly.pdbx_seq_one_letter_code
_entity_poly.pdbx_strand_id
1 'polypeptide(L)'
;MNSKDMSNHVFFDILAEKIKRDSHEEYNQFVNYVNVLAEDKGWKELQEEVVHLQAFLSYLDDKLAIIDDYEDIMNMKATLLDMIVNDLNDTSVYLLVEALMYNKELNYLQSFVSPVEYWVSVIKAKERLCAA
;
A
#
# COMPACT_ATOMS: atom_id res chain seq x y z
N MET A 1 -14.74 -12.45 -2.25
CA MET A 1 -13.53 -13.17 -2.68
C MET A 1 -12.60 -13.25 -1.48
N ASN A 2 -12.05 -14.42 -1.14
CA ASN A 2 -11.12 -14.55 -0.01
C ASN A 2 -9.74 -14.04 -0.45
N SER A 3 -8.89 -13.59 0.49
CA SER A 3 -7.51 -13.14 0.21
C SER A 3 -6.67 -14.14 -0.59
N LYS A 4 -7.07 -15.41 -0.61
CA LYS A 4 -6.44 -16.50 -1.35
C LYS A 4 -6.54 -16.43 -2.88
N ASP A 5 -7.43 -15.61 -3.43
CA ASP A 5 -7.68 -15.55 -4.87
C ASP A 5 -6.99 -14.36 -5.56
N MET A 6 -6.42 -13.40 -4.80
CA MET A 6 -5.78 -12.23 -5.38
C MET A 6 -4.30 -12.50 -5.65
N SER A 7 -3.89 -12.37 -6.91
CA SER A 7 -2.52 -12.65 -7.31
C SER A 7 -1.54 -11.63 -6.72
N ASN A 8 -0.39 -12.10 -6.25
CA ASN A 8 0.65 -11.28 -5.60
C ASN A 8 1.22 -10.19 -6.54
N HIS A 9 1.05 -10.32 -7.87
CA HIS A 9 1.47 -9.30 -8.83
C HIS A 9 0.55 -8.09 -8.90
N VAL A 10 -0.70 -8.17 -8.39
CA VAL A 10 -1.72 -7.14 -8.59
C VAL A 10 -1.24 -5.79 -8.06
N PHE A 11 -0.60 -5.77 -6.89
CA PHE A 11 -0.09 -4.52 -6.34
C PHE A 11 0.99 -3.91 -7.23
N PHE A 12 1.94 -4.71 -7.72
CA PHE A 12 2.94 -4.23 -8.67
C PHE A 12 2.32 -3.73 -9.97
N ASP A 13 1.37 -4.46 -10.56
CA ASP A 13 0.75 -4.08 -11.83
C ASP A 13 -0.14 -2.84 -11.70
N ILE A 14 -0.71 -2.58 -10.51
CA ILE A 14 -1.35 -1.30 -10.19
C ILE A 14 -0.31 -0.18 -10.19
N LEU A 15 0.78 -0.33 -9.41
CA LEU A 15 1.82 0.70 -9.33
C LEU A 15 2.48 0.96 -10.69
N ALA A 16 2.70 -0.09 -11.48
CA ALA A 16 3.21 -0.01 -12.84
C ALA A 16 2.17 0.46 -13.87
N GLU A 17 1.00 0.93 -13.42
CA GLU A 17 -0.04 1.54 -14.26
C GLU A 17 -0.59 0.59 -15.37
N LYS A 18 -0.39 -0.72 -15.23
CA LYS A 18 -0.96 -1.76 -16.11
C LYS A 18 -2.40 -2.05 -15.74
N ILE A 19 -2.69 -2.07 -14.44
CA ILE A 19 -4.04 -2.11 -13.87
C ILE A 19 -4.43 -0.66 -13.54
N LYS A 20 -5.30 -0.07 -14.35
CA LYS A 20 -5.79 1.30 -14.17
C LYS A 20 -6.93 1.36 -13.16
N ARG A 21 -6.91 2.40 -12.32
CA ARG A 21 -7.91 2.74 -11.30
C ARG A 21 -9.37 2.65 -11.80
N ASP A 22 -9.68 3.30 -12.91
CA ASP A 22 -11.07 3.44 -13.37
C ASP A 22 -11.55 2.31 -14.29
N SER A 23 -10.66 1.43 -14.74
CA SER A 23 -10.97 0.51 -15.84
C SER A 23 -10.76 -0.97 -15.53
N HIS A 24 -10.24 -1.31 -14.35
CA HIS A 24 -9.96 -2.69 -13.96
C HIS A 24 -10.64 -3.04 -12.65
N GLU A 25 -11.34 -4.17 -12.62
CA GLU A 25 -12.02 -4.68 -11.43
C GLU A 25 -11.00 -5.05 -10.34
N GLU A 26 -9.82 -5.51 -10.76
CA GLU A 26 -8.70 -5.90 -9.91
C GLU A 26 -8.22 -4.74 -9.03
N TYR A 27 -8.27 -3.50 -9.51
CA TYR A 27 -7.96 -2.33 -8.70
C TYR A 27 -8.94 -2.20 -7.52
N ASN A 28 -10.24 -2.20 -7.82
CA ASN A 28 -11.29 -2.06 -6.82
C ASN A 28 -11.28 -3.23 -5.83
N GLN A 29 -11.00 -4.44 -6.30
CA GLN A 29 -10.85 -5.62 -5.46
C GLN A 29 -9.65 -5.48 -4.51
N PHE A 30 -8.51 -4.98 -4.99
CA PHE A 30 -7.33 -4.73 -4.16
C PHE A 30 -7.61 -3.66 -3.09
N VAL A 31 -8.15 -2.51 -3.48
CA VAL A 31 -8.51 -1.42 -2.55
C VAL A 31 -9.51 -1.92 -1.49
N ASN A 32 -10.58 -2.59 -1.94
CA ASN A 32 -11.58 -3.14 -1.01
C ASN A 32 -10.98 -4.19 -0.08
N TYR A 33 -10.06 -5.01 -0.56
CA TYR A 33 -9.35 -5.98 0.27
C TYR A 33 -8.55 -5.30 1.38
N VAL A 34 -7.74 -4.28 1.06
CA VAL A 34 -6.97 -3.55 2.07
C VAL A 34 -7.91 -2.84 3.06
N ASN A 35 -9.01 -2.25 2.57
CA ASN A 35 -10.01 -1.60 3.41
C ASN A 35 -10.71 -2.55 4.38
N VAL A 36 -11.13 -3.73 3.92
CA VAL A 36 -11.75 -4.76 4.76
C VAL A 36 -10.75 -5.39 5.74
N LEU A 37 -9.47 -5.54 5.34
CA LEU A 37 -8.43 -6.02 6.25
C LEU A 37 -8.25 -5.09 7.45
N ALA A 38 -8.48 -3.79 7.29
CA ALA A 38 -8.29 -2.79 8.33
C ALA A 38 -9.58 -2.43 9.08
N GLU A 39 -10.75 -2.82 8.58
CA GLU A 39 -12.07 -2.46 9.11
C GLU A 39 -12.28 -3.00 10.53
N ASP A 40 -12.77 -2.14 11.43
CA ASP A 40 -13.11 -2.44 12.83
C ASP A 40 -12.00 -3.07 13.70
N LYS A 41 -10.73 -2.96 13.29
CA LYS A 41 -9.59 -3.54 14.02
C LYS A 41 -8.87 -2.54 14.92
N GLY A 42 -8.48 -3.01 16.10
CA GLY A 42 -7.58 -2.30 17.00
C GLY A 42 -6.12 -2.42 16.57
N TRP A 43 -5.25 -1.57 17.14
CA TRP A 43 -3.83 -1.49 16.81
C TRP A 43 -3.08 -2.83 16.83
N LYS A 44 -3.38 -3.70 17.80
CA LYS A 44 -2.72 -5.00 17.94
C LYS A 44 -3.18 -5.98 16.86
N GLU A 45 -4.45 -5.94 16.50
CA GLU A 45 -5.03 -6.80 15.45
C GLU A 45 -4.47 -6.39 14.09
N LEU A 46 -4.33 -5.09 13.82
CA LEU A 46 -3.70 -4.59 12.59
C LEU A 46 -2.26 -5.10 12.41
N GLN A 47 -1.49 -5.22 13.49
CA GLN A 47 -0.14 -5.78 13.41
C GLN A 47 -0.13 -7.26 13.01
N GLU A 48 -1.16 -8.01 13.39
CA GLU A 48 -1.31 -9.41 12.98
C GLU A 48 -1.69 -9.49 11.48
N GLU A 49 -2.43 -8.52 10.98
CA GLU A 49 -2.86 -8.46 9.57
C GLU A 49 -1.75 -8.07 8.58
N VAL A 50 -0.68 -7.44 9.06
CA VAL A 50 0.50 -7.10 8.23
C VAL A 50 1.01 -8.30 7.44
N VAL A 51 0.95 -9.50 8.03
CA VAL A 51 1.39 -10.75 7.38
C VAL A 51 0.67 -11.02 6.06
N HIS A 52 -0.59 -10.60 5.94
CA HIS A 52 -1.39 -10.81 4.74
C HIS A 52 -0.94 -9.94 3.56
N LEU A 53 -0.29 -8.81 3.85
CA LEU A 53 0.28 -7.93 2.82
C LEU A 53 1.70 -8.34 2.41
N GLN A 54 2.41 -9.14 3.21
CA GLN A 54 3.82 -9.49 2.97
C GLN A 54 4.06 -10.15 1.61
N ALA A 55 3.14 -11.00 1.14
CA ALA A 55 3.29 -11.68 -0.15
C ALA A 55 3.31 -10.70 -1.35
N PHE A 56 2.52 -9.62 -1.28
CA PHE A 56 2.53 -8.56 -2.28
C PHE A 56 3.82 -7.73 -2.22
N LEU A 57 4.30 -7.45 -0.99
CA LEU A 57 5.48 -6.63 -0.76
C LEU A 57 6.78 -7.31 -1.19
N SER A 58 6.94 -8.61 -0.92
CA SER A 58 8.09 -9.37 -1.40
C SER A 58 8.16 -9.38 -2.93
N TYR A 59 7.03 -9.62 -3.61
CA TYR A 59 6.98 -9.57 -5.06
C TYR A 59 7.31 -8.18 -5.61
N LEU A 60 6.78 -7.13 -4.99
CA LEU A 60 7.07 -5.76 -5.37
C LEU A 60 8.56 -5.44 -5.25
N ASP A 61 9.21 -5.78 -4.14
CA ASP A 61 10.65 -5.53 -3.94
C ASP A 61 11.51 -6.23 -5.01
N ASP A 62 11.21 -7.50 -5.32
CA ASP A 62 11.88 -8.26 -6.38
C ASP A 62 11.74 -7.57 -7.75
N LYS A 63 10.60 -6.94 -8.03
CA LYS A 63 10.38 -6.19 -9.27
C LYS A 63 11.05 -4.83 -9.28
N LEU A 64 11.05 -4.12 -8.15
CA LEU A 64 11.76 -2.85 -8.03
C LEU A 64 13.27 -3.03 -8.21
N ALA A 65 13.82 -4.18 -7.79
CA ALA A 65 15.24 -4.50 -7.95
C ALA A 65 15.73 -4.59 -9.41
N ILE A 66 14.82 -4.80 -10.37
CA ILE A 66 15.16 -4.96 -11.79
C ILE A 66 14.73 -3.78 -12.66
N ILE A 67 14.10 -2.76 -12.09
CA ILE A 67 13.73 -1.53 -12.80
C ILE A 67 14.91 -0.55 -12.72
N ASP A 68 15.43 -0.14 -13.87
CA ASP A 68 16.56 0.80 -13.99
C ASP A 68 16.11 2.20 -14.47
N ASP A 69 14.81 2.40 -14.67
CA ASP A 69 14.26 3.68 -15.11
C ASP A 69 13.75 4.50 -13.91
N TYR A 70 14.35 5.68 -13.72
CA TYR A 70 13.97 6.60 -12.66
C TYR A 70 12.54 7.15 -12.84
N GLU A 71 12.11 7.40 -14.07
CA GLU A 71 10.77 7.93 -14.37
C GLU A 71 9.70 6.90 -14.02
N ASP A 72 9.92 5.62 -14.34
CA ASP A 72 9.02 4.53 -13.95
C ASP A 72 8.88 4.45 -12.44
N ILE A 73 9.98 4.50 -11.69
CA ILE A 73 9.96 4.50 -10.22
C ILE A 73 9.19 5.69 -9.66
N MET A 74 9.35 6.89 -10.25
CA MET A 74 8.62 8.08 -9.81
C MET A 74 7.12 7.99 -10.12
N ASN A 75 6.74 7.45 -11.28
CA ASN A 75 5.35 7.21 -11.64
C ASN A 75 4.71 6.20 -10.68
N MET A 76 5.39 5.09 -10.37
CA MET A 76 4.91 4.11 -9.39
C MET A 76 4.69 4.74 -8.00
N LYS A 77 5.58 5.66 -7.57
CA LYS A 77 5.40 6.41 -6.31
C LYS A 77 4.19 7.34 -6.36
N ALA A 78 3.95 7.99 -7.49
CA ALA A 78 2.78 8.85 -7.68
C ALA A 78 1.48 8.04 -7.63
N THR A 79 1.43 6.87 -8.27
CA THR A 79 0.26 5.98 -8.23
C THR A 79 0.02 5.43 -6.82
N LEU A 80 1.06 5.05 -6.08
CA LEU A 80 0.93 4.67 -4.66
C LEU A 80 0.32 5.80 -3.84
N LEU A 81 0.78 7.03 -4.06
CA LEU A 81 0.28 8.19 -3.36
C LEU A 81 -1.19 8.48 -3.71
N ASP A 82 -1.56 8.40 -4.98
CA ASP A 82 -2.94 8.63 -5.44
C ASP A 82 -3.91 7.65 -4.78
N MET A 83 -3.53 6.36 -4.68
CA MET A 83 -4.31 5.34 -3.98
C MET A 83 -4.45 5.64 -2.48
N ILE A 84 -3.35 6.00 -1.81
CA ILE A 84 -3.34 6.34 -0.38
C ILE A 84 -4.28 7.52 -0.09
N VAL A 85 -4.26 8.55 -0.93
CA VAL A 85 -5.01 9.78 -0.70
C VAL A 85 -6.50 9.62 -1.02
N ASN A 86 -6.83 8.87 -2.07
CA ASN A 86 -8.19 8.88 -2.59
C ASN A 86 -9.01 7.62 -2.31
N ASP A 87 -8.37 6.46 -2.10
CA ASP A 87 -9.06 5.16 -2.14
C ASP A 87 -8.95 4.35 -0.85
N LEU A 88 -7.94 4.61 -0.02
CA LEU A 88 -7.74 3.95 1.27
C LEU A 88 -8.33 4.79 2.41
N ASN A 89 -8.98 4.13 3.37
CA ASN A 89 -9.34 4.78 4.63
C ASN A 89 -8.11 4.90 5.56
N ASP A 90 -8.20 5.75 6.58
CA ASP A 90 -7.07 6.07 7.47
C ASP A 90 -6.46 4.82 8.13
N THR A 91 -7.28 3.88 8.58
CA THR A 91 -6.83 2.61 9.19
C THR A 91 -6.10 1.72 8.17
N SER A 92 -6.53 1.75 6.91
CA SER A 92 -5.96 0.99 5.80
C SER A 92 -4.64 1.57 5.34
N VAL A 93 -4.53 2.90 5.32
CA VAL A 93 -3.24 3.59 5.12
C VAL A 93 -2.28 3.15 6.21
N TYR A 94 -2.68 3.20 7.48
CA TYR A 94 -1.83 2.76 8.59
C TYR A 94 -1.38 1.31 8.43
N LEU A 95 -2.30 0.38 8.11
CA LEU A 95 -1.97 -1.02 7.87
C LEU A 95 -0.95 -1.20 6.74
N LEU A 96 -1.15 -0.53 5.61
CA LEU A 96 -0.25 -0.59 4.47
C LEU A 96 1.14 -0.04 4.82
N VAL A 97 1.20 1.06 5.56
CA VAL A 97 2.48 1.65 6.00
C VAL A 97 3.21 0.74 6.96
N GLU A 98 2.52 0.20 7.97
CA GLU A 98 3.14 -0.76 8.89
C GLU A 98 3.66 -1.98 8.13
N ALA A 99 2.91 -2.47 7.13
CA ALA A 99 3.38 -3.57 6.29
C ALA A 99 4.64 -3.22 5.49
N LEU A 100 4.69 -2.01 4.90
CA LEU A 100 5.85 -1.49 4.20
C LEU A 100 7.08 -1.30 5.13
N MET A 101 6.85 -0.93 6.40
CA MET A 101 7.89 -0.71 7.41
C MET A 101 8.37 -2.00 8.11
N TYR A 102 7.51 -3.02 8.22
CA TYR A 102 7.80 -4.25 8.95
C TYR A 102 8.98 -5.03 8.34
N ASN A 103 9.16 -4.93 7.02
CA ASN A 103 10.21 -5.63 6.29
C ASN A 103 11.38 -4.72 5.92
N LYS A 104 12.29 -4.52 6.88
CA LYS A 104 13.53 -3.75 6.70
C LYS A 104 14.52 -4.38 5.71
N GLU A 105 14.32 -5.65 5.35
CA GLU A 105 15.17 -6.38 4.40
C GLU A 105 14.81 -6.09 2.93
N LEU A 106 13.64 -5.48 2.67
CA LEU A 106 13.17 -5.11 1.33
C LEU A 106 13.71 -3.72 0.94
N ASN A 107 14.97 -3.68 0.55
CA ASN A 107 15.73 -2.45 0.39
C ASN A 107 15.20 -1.51 -0.71
N TYR A 108 14.67 -2.06 -1.80
CA TYR A 108 14.14 -1.24 -2.90
C TYR A 108 12.79 -0.65 -2.52
N LEU A 109 11.97 -1.42 -1.81
CA LEU A 109 10.71 -1.00 -1.24
C LEU A 109 10.89 0.16 -0.24
N GLN A 110 11.96 0.18 0.58
CA GLN A 110 12.22 1.28 1.52
C GLN A 110 12.34 2.65 0.82
N SER A 111 12.80 2.69 -0.44
CA SER A 111 12.84 3.93 -1.21
C SER A 111 11.46 4.49 -1.57
N PHE A 112 10.40 3.68 -1.49
CA PHE A 112 8.99 4.04 -1.65
C PHE A 112 8.32 4.46 -0.33
N VAL A 113 8.92 4.15 0.82
CA VAL A 113 8.32 4.37 2.14
C VAL A 113 8.46 5.82 2.62
N SER A 114 9.52 6.53 2.23
CA SER A 114 9.75 7.91 2.70
C SER A 114 8.63 8.91 2.34
N PRO A 115 8.06 8.92 1.12
CA PRO A 115 6.86 9.70 0.83
C PRO A 115 5.67 9.30 1.71
N VAL A 116 5.50 7.99 1.95
CA VAL A 116 4.38 7.42 2.71
C VAL A 116 4.45 7.75 4.21
N GLU A 117 5.64 7.75 4.83
CA GLU A 117 5.86 8.18 6.22
C GLU A 117 5.48 9.66 6.44
N TYR A 118 5.77 10.51 5.45
CA TYR A 118 5.31 11.90 5.46
C TYR A 118 3.78 11.97 5.45
N TRP A 119 3.11 11.19 4.60
CA TRP A 119 1.65 11.17 4.52
C TRP A 119 0.96 10.59 5.74
N VAL A 120 1.52 9.57 6.40
CA VAL A 120 1.02 9.10 7.70
C VAL A 120 1.13 10.17 8.76
N SER A 121 2.22 10.94 8.76
CA SER A 121 2.37 12.06 9.69
C SER A 121 1.35 13.16 9.42
N VAL A 122 1.01 13.41 8.14
CA VAL A 122 -0.04 14.37 7.73
C VAL A 122 -1.44 13.87 8.11
N ILE A 123 -1.75 12.59 7.90
CA ILE A 123 -3.02 11.97 8.30
C ILE A 123 -3.19 12.02 9.82
N LYS A 124 -2.18 11.57 10.58
CA LYS A 124 -2.16 11.65 12.06
C LYS A 124 -2.26 13.09 12.57
N ALA A 125 -1.74 14.07 11.84
CA ALA A 125 -1.87 15.49 12.19
C ALA A 125 -3.29 16.02 11.93
N LYS A 126 -3.91 15.64 10.81
CA LYS A 126 -5.30 15.97 10.47
C LYS A 126 -6.29 15.40 11.50
N GLU A 127 -6.11 14.14 11.90
CA GLU A 127 -6.93 13.51 12.95
C GLU A 127 -6.88 14.30 14.27
N ARG A 128 -5.69 14.72 14.71
CA ARG A 128 -5.54 15.54 15.93
C ARG A 128 -6.23 16.89 15.83
N LEU A 129 -6.26 17.50 14.64
CA LEU A 129 -6.90 18.79 14.41
C LEU A 129 -8.42 18.68 14.28
N CYS A 130 -8.94 17.55 13.79
CA CYS A 130 -10.38 17.31 13.65
C CYS A 130 -11.03 16.69 14.89
N ALA A 131 -10.24 16.10 15.79
CA ALA A 131 -10.69 15.56 17.08
C ALA A 131 -10.67 16.58 18.24
N ALA A 132 -10.22 17.82 17.98
CA ALA A 132 -10.17 18.94 18.91
C ALA A 132 -11.28 19.95 18.61
#